data_AF-A0A6H1RBQ6-F1
#
_entry.id   AF-A0A6H1RBQ6-F1
#
_cell.length_a   1.000
_cell.length_b   1.000
_cell.length_c   1.000
_cell.angle_alpha   90.00
_cell.angle_beta   90.00
_cell.angle_gamma   90.00
#
_symmetry.space_group_name_H-M   'P 1'
#
loop_
_entity.id
_entity.type
_entity.pdbx_description
1 polymer ?
#
loop_
_entity_poly.entity_id
_entity_poly.type
_entity_poly.pdbx_seq_one_letter_code
_entity_poly.pdbx_strand_id
1 'polypeptide(L)'
;MPSTSARSTPIGHRTGRWGTRAGHSQVDQDIRRYPKRTDQHQTRSNALLDNWELFRIGFLTTIKLFLVAGALSLVLGTLLAACRVSSLPALRAVGTGYVNTVRSTPLVLVFAFLVFAAPKMGIELPSFFWAAIAALTAYTSAFICEVVRSGMNTVPAGQAEAARSVGMTFLQVLGIVVLPQAFRAIMPPLTSTAIALLKNTTIAAGFSVVEAGSMNHVLYDAPGPRAVVRNKIADVVVVAVLVAAIGWIIYRLYDSGQFELRRWEQFQYVAIQHQLLEGLWNTLRAAGIAAVLAIVFGTVFASARISDHAWVRVPAMVVVETFRAVPMLILMFFFYYGSLQYDLGLSPMWAVVLGLTLYNGSVLAEVFRAGLVAVPVGQREAAYAIGFRKNQVVRTILLPQAVRTMLPAIISQLVILLKDTSLGFIITYNELLYVGRQMGARQEFGFPYIPTYMVIAVVYIGLCGLLTLLANRLEVRSRRAVKTARSPLSSDAPATRDTARPDDKIPMGKP
;
A
#
# COMPACT_ATOMS: atom_id res chain seq x y z
N MET A 1 -84.47 -23.60 19.27
CA MET A 1 -84.98 -24.20 18.02
C MET A 1 -84.15 -23.65 16.87
N PRO A 2 -83.72 -24.50 15.93
CA PRO A 2 -82.57 -25.43 16.05
C PRO A 2 -81.47 -25.04 15.04
N SER A 3 -80.16 -25.32 15.12
CA SER A 3 -79.31 -26.40 15.64
C SER A 3 -78.54 -27.08 14.48
N THR A 4 -77.20 -27.05 14.57
CA THR A 4 -76.26 -28.18 14.38
C THR A 4 -76.31 -29.05 13.10
N SER A 5 -75.15 -29.28 12.46
CA SER A 5 -74.35 -30.47 12.78
C SER A 5 -73.01 -30.53 12.01
N ALA A 6 -71.98 -30.90 12.76
CA ALA A 6 -70.72 -31.45 12.29
C ALA A 6 -70.78 -32.99 12.32
N ARG A 7 -70.02 -33.67 11.45
CA ARG A 7 -69.42 -35.03 11.52
C ARG A 7 -69.11 -35.51 10.09
N SER A 8 -68.14 -36.34 9.77
CA SER A 8 -67.05 -37.05 10.46
C SER A 8 -66.30 -37.82 9.35
N THR A 9 -64.97 -37.95 9.46
CA THR A 9 -64.15 -38.88 8.66
C THR A 9 -64.57 -40.35 8.87
N PRO A 10 -64.23 -41.25 7.93
CA PRO A 10 -63.34 -42.33 8.37
C PRO A 10 -62.26 -42.74 7.35
N ILE A 11 -61.13 -43.12 7.92
CA ILE A 11 -60.01 -43.85 7.32
C ILE A 11 -60.45 -45.30 7.07
N GLY A 12 -60.15 -45.84 5.89
CA GLY A 12 -60.37 -47.26 5.55
C GLY A 12 -59.17 -47.87 4.83
N HIS A 13 -58.51 -48.82 5.50
CA HIS A 13 -57.44 -49.68 4.99
C HIS A 13 -57.93 -50.71 3.95
N ARG A 14 -57.12 -51.03 2.93
CA ARG A 14 -56.90 -52.37 2.29
C ARG A 14 -55.93 -52.23 1.09
N THR A 15 -54.66 -52.64 1.23
CA THR A 15 -54.05 -53.92 0.79
C THR A 15 -54.17 -54.27 -0.71
N GLY A 16 -53.05 -54.12 -1.42
CA GLY A 16 -52.51 -55.10 -2.38
C GLY A 16 -53.07 -55.13 -3.82
N ARG A 17 -52.25 -54.76 -4.81
CA ARG A 17 -51.79 -55.64 -5.91
C ARG A 17 -50.78 -54.90 -6.80
N TRP A 18 -49.54 -55.37 -6.84
CA TRP A 18 -48.57 -54.95 -7.86
C TRP A 18 -48.97 -55.56 -9.21
N GLY A 19 -49.50 -54.73 -10.10
CA GLY A 19 -49.78 -55.09 -11.50
C GLY A 19 -48.86 -54.30 -12.41
N THR A 20 -47.79 -54.95 -12.87
CA THR A 20 -46.95 -54.49 -13.98
C THR A 20 -47.74 -54.52 -15.29
N ARG A 21 -47.89 -53.37 -15.96
CA ARG A 21 -47.70 -53.20 -17.43
C ARG A 21 -48.11 -51.82 -17.91
N ALA A 22 -47.32 -51.33 -18.88
CA ALA A 22 -47.60 -50.27 -19.85
C ALA A 22 -47.50 -48.81 -19.37
N GLY A 23 -46.30 -48.24 -19.51
CA GLY A 23 -46.06 -46.79 -19.44
C GLY A 23 -44.67 -46.33 -19.92
N HIS A 24 -43.84 -47.22 -20.46
CA HIS A 24 -42.45 -46.91 -20.88
C HIS A 24 -42.32 -46.35 -22.31
N SER A 25 -43.40 -45.85 -22.92
CA SER A 25 -43.33 -45.25 -24.26
C SER A 25 -43.54 -43.73 -24.29
N GLN A 26 -43.99 -43.11 -23.19
CA GLN A 26 -44.25 -41.67 -23.15
C GLN A 26 -43.05 -40.88 -22.60
N VAL A 27 -42.39 -41.40 -21.56
CA VAL A 27 -41.23 -40.75 -20.92
C VAL A 27 -40.02 -40.68 -21.86
N ASP A 28 -39.80 -41.71 -22.68
CA ASP A 28 -38.72 -41.75 -23.68
C ASP A 28 -38.97 -40.84 -24.90
N GLN A 29 -40.22 -40.39 -25.11
CA GLN A 29 -40.55 -39.44 -26.17
C GLN A 29 -40.38 -38.00 -25.71
N ASP A 30 -40.58 -37.70 -24.43
CA ASP A 30 -40.38 -36.36 -23.87
C ASP A 30 -38.89 -36.02 -23.64
N ILE A 31 -38.01 -37.00 -23.43
CA ILE A 31 -36.55 -36.77 -23.35
C ILE A 31 -35.96 -36.31 -24.69
N ARG A 32 -36.62 -36.63 -25.82
CA ARG A 32 -36.18 -36.20 -27.18
C ARG A 32 -36.60 -34.78 -27.56
N ARG A 33 -37.35 -34.07 -26.70
CA ARG A 33 -37.73 -32.66 -26.91
C ARG A 33 -36.82 -31.66 -26.22
N TYR A 34 -35.77 -32.11 -25.53
CA TYR A 34 -34.69 -31.20 -25.17
C TYR A 34 -33.86 -30.90 -26.41
N PRO A 35 -33.69 -29.62 -26.81
CA PRO A 35 -32.79 -29.28 -27.88
C PRO A 35 -31.40 -29.82 -27.52
N LYS A 36 -30.87 -30.70 -28.37
CA LYS A 36 -29.50 -31.20 -28.23
C LYS A 36 -28.58 -29.98 -28.21
N ARG A 37 -27.79 -29.87 -27.15
CA ARG A 37 -26.78 -28.83 -26.92
C ARG A 37 -25.60 -29.01 -27.90
N THR A 38 -25.86 -28.95 -29.20
CA THR A 38 -24.87 -29.22 -30.26
C THR A 38 -24.81 -28.19 -31.38
N ASP A 39 -25.57 -27.08 -31.29
CA ASP A 39 -25.44 -25.95 -32.23
C ASP A 39 -24.99 -24.66 -31.49
N GLN A 40 -23.94 -24.76 -30.67
CA GLN A 40 -23.19 -23.61 -30.17
C GLN A 40 -21.77 -23.52 -30.77
N HIS A 41 -21.56 -24.18 -31.91
CA HIS A 41 -20.43 -23.86 -32.76
C HIS A 41 -20.81 -22.64 -33.62
N GLN A 42 -20.06 -21.54 -33.47
CA GLN A 42 -20.13 -20.28 -34.25
C GLN A 42 -21.10 -19.25 -33.62
N THR A 43 -20.62 -18.35 -32.75
CA THR A 43 -19.62 -17.32 -33.06
C THR A 43 -18.45 -17.36 -32.09
N ARG A 44 -17.21 -17.39 -32.58
CA ARG A 44 -16.06 -16.86 -31.81
C ARG A 44 -16.28 -15.35 -31.66
N SER A 45 -17.21 -14.97 -30.80
CA SER A 45 -17.33 -13.62 -30.27
C SER A 45 -15.97 -13.33 -29.65
N ASN A 46 -15.16 -12.52 -30.34
CA ASN A 46 -13.94 -12.04 -29.76
C ASN A 46 -14.39 -11.05 -28.70
N ALA A 47 -14.57 -11.51 -27.45
CA ALA A 47 -15.06 -10.67 -26.35
C ALA A 47 -14.31 -9.34 -26.21
N LEU A 48 -13.04 -9.29 -26.63
CA LEU A 48 -12.23 -8.08 -26.75
C LEU A 48 -12.69 -7.12 -27.85
N LEU A 49 -13.02 -7.63 -29.04
CA LEU A 49 -13.51 -6.83 -30.16
C LEU A 49 -14.95 -6.38 -29.91
N ASP A 50 -15.77 -7.24 -29.31
CA ASP A 50 -17.18 -6.94 -29.02
C ASP A 50 -17.33 -5.91 -27.88
N ASN A 51 -16.32 -5.79 -27.00
CA ASN A 51 -16.31 -4.83 -25.89
C ASN A 51 -15.16 -3.79 -26.02
N TRP A 52 -14.62 -3.59 -27.23
CA TRP A 52 -13.47 -2.73 -27.47
C TRP A 52 -13.64 -1.31 -26.93
N GLU A 53 -14.86 -0.78 -27.05
CA GLU A 53 -15.28 0.53 -26.52
C GLU A 53 -15.07 0.61 -24.99
N LEU A 54 -15.55 -0.38 -24.25
CA LEU A 54 -15.41 -0.46 -22.80
C LEU A 54 -13.94 -0.58 -22.37
N PHE A 55 -13.16 -1.41 -23.07
CA PHE A 55 -11.72 -1.53 -22.82
C PHE A 55 -10.98 -0.21 -23.05
N ARG A 56 -11.29 0.48 -24.15
CA ARG A 56 -10.71 1.79 -24.47
C ARG A 56 -11.06 2.83 -23.41
N ILE A 57 -12.31 2.88 -22.96
CA ILE A 57 -12.76 3.82 -21.91
C ILE A 57 -12.04 3.52 -20.58
N GLY A 58 -11.97 2.27 -20.16
CA GLY A 58 -11.28 1.86 -18.93
C GLY A 58 -9.77 2.16 -18.97
N PHE A 59 -9.13 1.86 -20.09
CA PHE A 59 -7.71 2.15 -20.32
C PHE A 59 -7.42 3.66 -20.29
N LEU A 60 -8.20 4.46 -21.03
CA LEU A 60 -8.04 5.91 -21.04
C LEU A 60 -8.34 6.54 -19.67
N THR A 61 -9.31 6.00 -18.93
CA THR A 61 -9.60 6.45 -17.56
C THR A 61 -8.42 6.20 -16.63
N THR A 62 -7.78 5.03 -16.76
CA THR A 62 -6.57 4.70 -16.00
C THR A 62 -5.44 5.68 -16.29
N ILE A 63 -5.21 6.00 -17.56
CA ILE A 63 -4.20 7.00 -17.96
C ILE A 63 -4.54 8.38 -17.41
N LYS A 64 -5.80 8.83 -17.53
CA LYS A 64 -6.25 10.14 -17.02
C LYS A 64 -6.05 10.23 -15.51
N LEU A 65 -6.46 9.22 -14.76
CA LEU A 65 -6.25 9.16 -13.30
C LEU A 65 -4.75 9.22 -12.96
N PHE A 66 -3.92 8.42 -13.65
CA PHE A 66 -2.48 8.40 -13.43
C PHE A 66 -1.83 9.77 -13.67
N LEU A 67 -2.13 10.41 -14.81
CA LEU A 67 -1.52 11.69 -15.18
C LEU A 67 -1.99 12.83 -14.28
N VAL A 68 -3.30 12.96 -14.06
CA VAL A 68 -3.87 14.06 -13.26
C VAL A 68 -3.51 13.91 -11.79
N ALA A 69 -3.73 12.73 -11.19
CA ALA A 69 -3.35 12.49 -9.81
C ALA A 69 -1.83 12.55 -9.65
N GLY A 70 -1.05 12.09 -10.62
CA GLY A 70 0.42 12.16 -10.59
C GLY A 70 0.92 13.60 -10.54
N ALA A 71 0.40 14.47 -11.40
CA ALA A 71 0.75 15.89 -11.41
C ALA A 71 0.37 16.58 -10.09
N LEU A 72 -0.87 16.39 -9.62
CA LEU A 72 -1.34 16.98 -8.37
C LEU A 72 -0.57 16.45 -7.15
N SER A 73 -0.22 15.17 -7.15
CA SER A 73 0.57 14.54 -6.08
C SER A 73 2.00 15.07 -6.05
N LEU A 74 2.60 15.34 -7.20
CA LEU A 74 3.93 15.95 -7.28
C LEU A 74 3.92 17.36 -6.69
N VAL A 75 2.92 18.17 -7.03
CA VAL A 75 2.76 19.52 -6.48
C VAL A 75 2.54 19.45 -4.97
N LEU A 76 1.51 18.73 -4.52
CA LEU A 76 1.17 18.64 -3.10
C LEU A 76 2.30 18.00 -2.28
N GLY A 77 2.93 16.93 -2.79
CA GLY A 77 4.03 16.25 -2.12
C GLY A 77 5.26 17.13 -1.95
N THR A 78 5.58 17.96 -2.95
CA THR A 78 6.68 18.93 -2.87
C THR A 78 6.37 20.03 -1.86
N LEU A 79 5.12 20.54 -1.82
CA LEU A 79 4.68 21.50 -0.82
C LEU A 79 4.78 20.93 0.60
N LEU A 80 4.32 19.69 0.81
CA LEU A 80 4.43 18.99 2.09
C LEU A 80 5.90 18.74 2.50
N ALA A 81 6.78 18.47 1.54
CA ALA A 81 8.22 18.34 1.81
C ALA A 81 8.81 19.67 2.30
N ALA A 82 8.47 20.78 1.64
CA ALA A 82 8.85 22.12 2.09
C ALA A 82 8.32 22.41 3.51
N CYS A 83 7.07 22.04 3.80
CA CYS A 83 6.49 22.17 5.14
C CYS A 83 7.30 21.45 6.22
N ARG A 84 7.79 20.25 5.91
CA ARG A 84 8.55 19.41 6.87
C ARG A 84 10.01 19.82 7.03
N VAL A 85 10.56 20.59 6.10
CA VAL A 85 11.92 21.15 6.16
C VAL A 85 11.93 22.59 6.69
N SER A 86 10.77 23.24 6.75
CA SER A 86 10.62 24.62 7.26
C SER A 86 11.12 24.78 8.70
N SER A 87 11.60 25.98 9.02
CA SER A 87 12.01 26.36 10.37
C SER A 87 10.83 26.61 11.31
N LEU A 88 9.60 26.76 10.79
CA LEU A 88 8.40 26.97 11.59
C LEU A 88 7.91 25.63 12.19
N PRO A 89 7.84 25.50 13.54
CA PRO A 89 7.46 24.24 14.17
C PRO A 89 6.02 23.84 13.86
N ALA A 90 5.10 24.79 13.72
CA ALA A 90 3.72 24.54 13.35
C ALA A 90 3.61 23.89 11.95
N LEU A 91 4.32 24.43 10.96
CA LEU A 91 4.30 23.92 9.59
C LEU A 91 4.91 22.51 9.50
N ARG A 92 6.01 22.29 10.23
CA ARG A 92 6.60 20.95 10.40
C ARG A 92 5.63 19.98 11.03
N ALA A 93 4.89 20.41 12.06
CA ALA A 93 3.91 19.58 12.75
C ALA A 93 2.75 19.20 11.82
N VAL A 94 2.20 20.15 11.07
CA VAL A 94 1.13 19.91 10.09
C VAL A 94 1.60 18.93 9.00
N GLY A 95 2.75 19.20 8.36
CA GLY A 95 3.28 18.33 7.31
C GLY A 95 3.61 16.93 7.84
N THR A 96 4.13 16.83 9.07
CA THR A 96 4.40 15.54 9.71
C THR A 96 3.11 14.79 10.07
N GLY A 97 2.12 15.50 10.61
CA GLY A 97 0.81 14.93 10.95
C GLY A 97 0.10 14.38 9.71
N TYR A 98 0.00 15.18 8.64
CA TYR A 98 -0.57 14.75 7.38
C TYR A 98 0.11 13.48 6.84
N VAL A 99 1.44 13.52 6.68
CA VAL A 99 2.18 12.41 6.08
C VAL A 99 2.09 11.14 6.93
N ASN A 100 2.22 11.25 8.25
CA ASN A 100 2.15 10.10 9.14
C ASN A 100 0.76 9.46 9.13
N THR A 101 -0.29 10.28 9.17
CA THR A 101 -1.68 9.79 9.13
C THR A 101 -1.97 9.14 7.79
N VAL A 102 -1.76 9.85 6.68
CA VAL A 102 -2.09 9.34 5.33
C VAL A 102 -1.30 8.09 4.98
N ARG A 103 0.00 8.02 5.32
CA ARG A 103 0.80 6.80 5.08
C ARG A 103 0.36 5.63 5.96
N SER A 104 -0.29 5.89 7.09
CA SER A 104 -0.82 4.86 7.99
C SER A 104 -2.23 4.40 7.59
N THR A 105 -2.97 5.20 6.83
CA THR A 105 -4.31 4.86 6.33
C THR A 105 -4.22 3.98 5.07
N PRO A 106 -4.98 2.87 4.98
CA PRO A 106 -5.14 2.15 3.71
C PRO A 106 -5.73 3.04 2.62
N LEU A 107 -5.22 2.96 1.39
CA LEU A 107 -5.75 3.76 0.28
C LEU A 107 -7.23 3.46 0.02
N VAL A 108 -7.64 2.20 0.14
CA VAL A 108 -9.04 1.78 -0.03
C VAL A 108 -9.97 2.49 0.95
N LEU A 109 -9.50 2.74 2.17
CA LEU A 109 -10.27 3.48 3.17
C LEU A 109 -10.40 4.97 2.81
N VAL A 110 -9.36 5.58 2.23
CA VAL A 110 -9.44 6.96 1.71
C VAL A 110 -10.48 7.07 0.59
N PHE A 111 -10.47 6.11 -0.34
CA PHE A 111 -11.51 6.01 -1.37
C PHE A 111 -12.90 5.84 -0.77
N ALA A 112 -13.06 4.87 0.15
CA ALA A 112 -14.35 4.59 0.76
C ALA A 112 -14.90 5.80 1.53
N PHE A 113 -14.04 6.56 2.20
CA PHE A 113 -14.44 7.81 2.84
C PHE A 113 -14.96 8.83 1.83
N LEU A 114 -14.21 9.10 0.75
CA LEU A 114 -14.59 10.11 -0.24
C LEU A 114 -15.84 9.72 -1.04
N VAL A 115 -16.01 8.44 -1.32
CA VAL A 115 -17.14 7.92 -2.11
C VAL A 115 -18.39 7.77 -1.27
N PHE A 116 -18.26 7.31 -0.03
CA PHE A 116 -19.43 6.94 0.77
C PHE A 116 -19.73 7.88 1.94
N ALA A 117 -18.71 8.41 2.62
CA ALA A 117 -18.89 9.26 3.80
C ALA A 117 -18.97 10.75 3.47
N ALA A 118 -18.12 11.24 2.55
CA ALA A 118 -18.03 12.66 2.21
C ALA A 118 -19.35 13.29 1.69
N PRO A 119 -20.10 12.65 0.77
CA PRO A 119 -21.37 13.19 0.30
C PRO A 119 -22.39 13.38 1.43
N LYS A 120 -22.38 12.50 2.44
CA LYS A 120 -23.27 12.57 3.61
C LYS A 120 -22.97 13.74 4.55
N MET A 121 -21.82 14.41 4.37
CA MET A 121 -21.44 15.64 5.08
C MET A 121 -21.71 16.90 4.26
N GLY A 122 -22.35 16.78 3.09
CA GLY A 122 -22.48 17.88 2.11
C GLY A 122 -21.15 18.21 1.41
N ILE A 123 -20.17 17.30 1.47
CA ILE A 123 -18.92 17.39 0.70
C ILE A 123 -19.11 16.53 -0.54
N GLU A 124 -19.84 17.07 -1.52
CA GLU A 124 -20.12 16.39 -2.77
C GLU A 124 -19.04 16.74 -3.78
N LEU A 125 -18.29 15.72 -4.22
CA LEU A 125 -17.39 15.87 -5.36
C LEU A 125 -18.19 15.71 -6.65
N PRO A 126 -17.84 16.44 -7.72
CA PRO A 126 -18.64 16.48 -8.95
C PRO A 126 -18.85 15.10 -9.60
N SER A 127 -17.91 14.17 -9.40
CA SER A 127 -18.00 12.81 -9.91
C SER A 127 -17.08 11.85 -9.16
N PHE A 128 -17.31 10.54 -9.32
CA PHE A 128 -16.44 9.49 -8.79
C PHE A 128 -15.00 9.59 -9.33
N PHE A 129 -14.82 10.15 -10.53
CA PHE A 129 -13.50 10.46 -11.09
C PHE A 129 -12.72 11.45 -10.22
N TRP A 130 -13.35 12.53 -9.77
CA TRP A 130 -12.71 13.51 -8.89
C TRP A 130 -12.50 12.98 -7.48
N ALA A 131 -13.40 12.11 -6.98
CA ALA A 131 -13.16 11.36 -5.75
C ALA A 131 -11.92 10.48 -5.86
N ALA A 132 -11.73 9.79 -6.99
CA ALA A 132 -10.54 8.99 -7.25
C ALA A 132 -9.27 9.84 -7.35
N ILE A 133 -9.31 10.97 -8.06
CA ILE A 133 -8.18 11.91 -8.12
C ILE A 133 -7.84 12.42 -6.73
N ALA A 134 -8.82 12.84 -5.93
CA ALA A 134 -8.61 13.34 -4.58
C ALA A 134 -7.98 12.26 -3.68
N ALA A 135 -8.50 11.03 -3.72
CA ALA A 135 -7.96 9.90 -2.95
C ALA A 135 -6.51 9.60 -3.33
N LEU A 136 -6.25 9.43 -4.63
CA LEU A 136 -4.92 9.12 -5.16
C LEU A 136 -3.93 10.24 -4.90
N THR A 137 -4.37 11.50 -5.06
CA THR A 137 -3.55 12.70 -4.80
C THR A 137 -3.16 12.79 -3.34
N ALA A 138 -4.15 12.69 -2.45
CA ALA A 138 -3.90 12.76 -1.02
C ALA A 138 -2.91 11.66 -0.60
N TYR A 139 -3.18 10.42 -1.00
CA TYR A 139 -2.33 9.29 -0.65
C TYR A 139 -0.91 9.39 -1.22
N THR A 140 -0.78 9.63 -2.52
CA THR A 140 0.50 9.58 -3.23
C THR A 140 1.39 10.77 -2.88
N SER A 141 0.80 11.94 -2.60
CA SER A 141 1.56 13.11 -2.16
C SER A 141 2.37 12.85 -0.89
N ALA A 142 1.87 12.01 0.02
CA ALA A 142 2.58 11.67 1.26
C ALA A 142 3.85 10.85 0.99
N PHE A 143 3.85 9.97 -0.02
CA PHE A 143 5.04 9.21 -0.44
C PHE A 143 6.02 10.09 -1.22
N ILE A 144 5.52 10.93 -2.12
CA ILE A 144 6.36 11.91 -2.83
C ILE A 144 7.03 12.86 -1.84
N CYS A 145 6.32 13.31 -0.81
CA CYS A 145 6.89 14.14 0.26
C CYS A 145 8.12 13.49 0.91
N GLU A 146 8.05 12.18 1.21
CA GLU A 146 9.18 11.45 1.79
C GLU A 146 10.34 11.31 0.80
N VAL A 147 10.04 11.06 -0.47
CA VAL A 147 11.06 10.96 -1.52
C VAL A 147 11.80 12.30 -1.69
N VAL A 148 11.07 13.41 -1.82
CA VAL A 148 11.65 14.75 -1.98
C VAL A 148 12.45 15.13 -0.74
N ARG A 149 11.88 14.95 0.45
CA ARG A 149 12.57 15.23 1.73
C ARG A 149 13.83 14.39 1.88
N SER A 150 13.77 13.09 1.57
CA SER A 150 14.93 12.20 1.65
C SER A 150 16.00 12.63 0.65
N GLY A 151 15.61 12.97 -0.58
CA GLY A 151 16.49 13.43 -1.64
C GLY A 151 17.25 14.71 -1.32
N MET A 152 16.60 15.67 -0.66
CA MET A 152 17.31 16.87 -0.18
C MET A 152 18.37 16.55 0.87
N ASN A 153 18.13 15.53 1.70
CA ASN A 153 19.04 15.12 2.77
C ASN A 153 20.14 14.14 2.30
N THR A 154 20.16 13.73 1.03
CA THR A 154 21.22 12.83 0.53
C THR A 154 22.53 13.54 0.23
N VAL A 155 22.51 14.86 0.05
CA VAL A 155 23.72 15.65 -0.22
C VAL A 155 24.40 16.01 1.11
N PRO A 156 25.63 15.55 1.39
CA PRO A 156 26.31 15.87 2.65
C PRO A 156 26.51 17.38 2.81
N ALA A 157 26.28 17.91 4.02
CA ALA A 157 26.46 19.33 4.31
C ALA A 157 27.87 19.85 3.96
N GLY A 158 28.89 19.00 4.10
CA GLY A 158 30.27 19.31 3.74
C GLY A 158 30.47 19.70 2.26
N GLN A 159 29.62 19.20 1.34
CA GLN A 159 29.67 19.61 -0.08
C GLN A 159 29.18 21.05 -0.26
N ALA A 160 28.10 21.42 0.44
CA ALA A 160 27.58 22.79 0.42
C ALA A 160 28.51 23.76 1.18
N GLU A 161 29.16 23.30 2.24
CA GLU A 161 30.18 24.06 2.97
C GLU A 161 31.45 24.27 2.15
N ALA A 162 31.98 23.22 1.52
CA ALA A 162 33.14 23.32 0.63
C ALA A 162 32.87 24.25 -0.56
N ALA A 163 31.69 24.16 -1.17
CA ALA A 163 31.27 25.06 -2.23
C ALA A 163 31.26 26.53 -1.78
N ARG A 164 30.78 26.81 -0.56
CA ARG A 164 30.84 28.15 0.04
C ARG A 164 32.27 28.59 0.34
N SER A 165 33.15 27.68 0.76
CA SER A 165 34.57 27.97 1.00
C SER A 165 35.34 28.37 -0.26
N VAL A 166 34.89 27.92 -1.44
CA VAL A 166 35.46 28.30 -2.75
C VAL A 166 34.76 29.56 -3.33
N GLY A 167 33.92 30.25 -2.54
CA GLY A 167 33.30 31.52 -2.93
C GLY A 167 31.99 31.40 -3.71
N MET A 168 31.39 30.21 -3.81
CA MET A 168 30.11 30.05 -4.50
C MET A 168 28.99 30.74 -3.72
N THR A 169 28.18 31.53 -4.43
CA THR A 169 26.96 32.14 -3.89
C THR A 169 25.92 31.06 -3.58
N PHE A 170 24.95 31.38 -2.70
CA PHE A 170 23.89 30.45 -2.33
C PHE A 170 23.17 29.82 -3.54
N LEU A 171 22.87 30.62 -4.57
CA LEU A 171 22.20 30.12 -5.78
C LEU A 171 23.10 29.21 -6.61
N GLN A 172 24.41 29.46 -6.63
CA GLN A 172 25.38 28.56 -7.26
C GLN A 172 25.51 27.25 -6.48
N VAL A 173 25.63 27.30 -5.15
CA VAL A 173 25.68 26.10 -4.30
C VAL A 173 24.41 25.27 -4.48
N LEU A 174 23.25 25.92 -4.44
CA LEU A 174 21.96 25.25 -4.60
C LEU A 174 21.79 24.68 -6.01
N GLY A 175 22.01 25.49 -7.05
CA GLY A 175 21.75 25.11 -8.44
C GLY A 175 22.79 24.18 -9.08
N ILE A 176 24.06 24.31 -8.70
CA ILE A 176 25.17 23.59 -9.34
C ILE A 176 25.57 22.35 -8.52
N VAL A 177 25.50 22.42 -7.19
CA VAL A 177 25.98 21.33 -6.31
C VAL A 177 24.81 20.51 -5.77
N VAL A 178 23.87 21.14 -5.07
CA VAL A 178 22.86 20.42 -4.28
C VAL A 178 21.73 19.87 -5.15
N LEU A 179 21.07 20.71 -5.95
CA LEU A 179 19.88 20.31 -6.72
C LEU A 179 20.16 19.20 -7.75
N PRO A 180 21.26 19.22 -8.53
CA PRO A 180 21.52 18.14 -9.49
C PRO A 180 21.76 16.78 -8.82
N GLN A 181 22.42 16.77 -7.66
CA GLN A 181 22.66 15.54 -6.89
C GLN A 181 21.39 15.05 -6.20
N ALA A 182 20.66 15.95 -5.55
CA ALA A 182 19.37 15.65 -4.93
C ALA A 182 18.38 15.10 -5.97
N PHE A 183 18.30 15.73 -7.15
CA PHE A 183 17.44 15.26 -8.24
C PHE A 183 17.79 13.84 -8.68
N ARG A 184 19.08 13.53 -8.90
CA ARG A 184 19.52 12.15 -9.25
C ARG A 184 19.14 11.12 -8.18
N ALA A 185 19.19 11.50 -6.90
CA ALA A 185 18.78 10.62 -5.80
C ALA A 185 17.23 10.45 -5.72
N ILE A 186 16.49 11.47 -6.12
CA ILE A 186 15.01 11.51 -6.09
C ILE A 186 14.38 10.69 -7.22
N MET A 187 15.00 10.65 -8.40
CA MET A 187 14.40 10.04 -9.60
C MET A 187 14.04 8.55 -9.43
N PRO A 188 14.92 7.65 -8.94
CA PRO A 188 14.56 6.23 -8.83
C PRO A 188 13.39 5.96 -7.86
N PRO A 189 13.36 6.56 -6.65
CA PRO A 189 12.19 6.46 -5.77
C PRO A 189 10.93 7.11 -6.37
N LEU A 190 11.04 8.24 -7.09
CA LEU A 190 9.89 8.84 -7.78
C LEU A 190 9.30 7.89 -8.82
N THR A 191 10.13 7.26 -9.65
CA THR A 191 9.68 6.25 -10.62
C THR A 191 8.95 5.11 -9.91
N SER A 192 9.46 4.66 -8.76
CA SER A 192 8.81 3.62 -7.96
C SER A 192 7.44 4.08 -7.45
N THR A 193 7.32 5.32 -6.96
CA THR A 193 6.03 5.89 -6.53
C THR A 193 5.06 6.09 -7.69
N ALA A 194 5.54 6.43 -8.89
CA ALA A 194 4.72 6.55 -10.08
C ALA A 194 4.16 5.18 -10.53
N ILE A 195 4.99 4.13 -10.52
CA ILE A 195 4.53 2.76 -10.78
C ILE A 195 3.48 2.33 -9.74
N ALA A 196 3.70 2.66 -8.47
CA ALA A 196 2.73 2.39 -7.41
C ALA A 196 1.41 3.14 -7.64
N LEU A 197 1.46 4.42 -8.00
CA LEU A 197 0.28 5.21 -8.37
C LEU A 197 -0.49 4.56 -9.53
N LEU A 198 0.22 4.15 -10.59
CA LEU A 198 -0.39 3.47 -11.73
C LEU A 198 -1.06 2.14 -11.34
N LYS A 199 -0.52 1.41 -10.38
CA LYS A 199 -1.18 0.20 -9.85
C LYS A 199 -2.39 0.56 -8.99
N ASN A 200 -2.28 1.64 -8.22
CA ASN A 200 -3.32 2.12 -7.31
C ASN A 200 -4.54 2.70 -8.04
N THR A 201 -4.42 3.18 -9.29
CA THR A 201 -5.59 3.57 -10.08
C THR A 201 -6.56 2.42 -10.31
N THR A 202 -6.10 1.16 -10.28
CA THR A 202 -7.00 -0.01 -10.40
C THR A 202 -7.99 -0.12 -9.25
N ILE A 203 -7.66 0.42 -8.07
CA ILE A 203 -8.55 0.47 -6.91
C ILE A 203 -9.80 1.31 -7.23
N ALA A 204 -9.65 2.36 -8.03
CA ALA A 204 -10.76 3.21 -8.44
C ALA A 204 -11.87 2.43 -9.17
N ALA A 205 -11.52 1.40 -9.94
CA ALA A 205 -12.49 0.54 -10.62
C ALA A 205 -13.41 -0.20 -9.63
N GLY A 206 -12.89 -0.58 -8.45
CA GLY A 206 -13.67 -1.20 -7.38
C GLY A 206 -14.71 -0.28 -6.71
N PHE A 207 -14.64 1.03 -6.98
CA PHE A 207 -15.59 2.03 -6.51
C PHE A 207 -16.49 2.56 -7.64
N SER A 208 -16.65 1.77 -8.71
CA SER A 208 -17.49 2.13 -9.88
C SER A 208 -17.08 3.44 -10.55
N VAL A 209 -15.79 3.78 -10.50
CA VAL A 209 -15.23 4.94 -11.21
C VAL A 209 -15.12 4.58 -12.70
N VAL A 210 -16.24 4.64 -13.41
CA VAL A 210 -16.28 4.57 -14.89
C VAL A 210 -16.99 5.82 -15.36
N GLU A 211 -16.24 6.90 -15.54
CA GLU A 211 -16.61 8.10 -16.33
C GLU A 211 -15.47 9.13 -16.21
N ALA A 212 -15.19 9.87 -17.29
CA ALA A 212 -14.09 10.84 -17.31
C ALA A 212 -14.46 12.14 -18.03
N GLY A 213 -14.19 13.29 -17.39
CA GLY A 213 -13.79 14.52 -18.10
C GLY A 213 -14.15 15.86 -17.45
N SER A 214 -13.14 16.69 -17.10
CA SER A 214 -12.88 18.05 -17.69
C SER A 214 -11.87 18.91 -16.88
N MET A 215 -10.82 19.43 -17.57
CA MET A 215 -10.03 20.72 -17.50
C MET A 215 -9.72 21.47 -16.17
N ASN A 216 -8.65 22.27 -15.95
CA ASN A 216 -7.56 22.87 -16.75
C ASN A 216 -6.34 23.39 -15.90
N HIS A 217 -5.31 23.88 -16.60
CA HIS A 217 -3.90 24.23 -16.33
C HIS A 217 -3.56 25.43 -15.40
N VAL A 218 -2.46 25.38 -14.63
CA VAL A 218 -1.63 26.56 -14.24
C VAL A 218 -0.14 26.16 -14.04
N LEU A 219 0.75 26.95 -14.65
CA LEU A 219 2.21 26.86 -14.66
C LEU A 219 2.80 27.75 -13.53
N TYR A 220 3.87 27.29 -12.86
CA TYR A 220 4.54 28.03 -11.78
C TYR A 220 5.98 28.42 -12.13
N ASP A 221 6.38 29.65 -11.78
CA ASP A 221 7.75 30.15 -11.80
C ASP A 221 8.40 30.14 -10.38
N ALA A 222 9.73 30.01 -10.35
CA ALA A 222 10.53 29.86 -9.14
C ALA A 222 11.04 31.22 -8.57
N PRO A 223 11.00 31.47 -7.24
CA PRO A 223 11.33 32.78 -6.69
C PRO A 223 12.67 32.83 -5.90
N GLY A 224 13.36 33.99 -5.96
CA GLY A 224 14.69 34.26 -5.37
C GLY A 224 14.71 34.74 -3.90
N PRO A 225 15.75 35.44 -3.40
CA PRO A 225 15.98 35.68 -1.96
C PRO A 225 14.88 36.47 -1.20
N ARG A 226 14.16 37.39 -1.86
CA ARG A 226 12.94 38.03 -1.30
C ARG A 226 11.77 37.05 -1.14
N ALA A 227 11.87 35.87 -1.71
CA ALA A 227 10.94 34.78 -1.54
C ALA A 227 11.04 34.13 -0.17
N VAL A 228 12.13 34.22 0.59
CA VAL A 228 12.15 33.60 1.93
C VAL A 228 11.18 34.31 2.88
N VAL A 229 11.04 35.64 2.76
CA VAL A 229 10.06 36.44 3.52
C VAL A 229 8.65 36.28 2.94
N ARG A 230 8.51 36.27 1.61
CA ARG A 230 7.22 36.01 0.95
C ARG A 230 6.74 34.57 1.15
N ASN A 231 7.65 33.61 1.30
CA ASN A 231 7.36 32.22 1.62
C ASN A 231 6.91 32.13 3.06
N LYS A 232 7.44 32.89 4.02
CA LYS A 232 6.85 32.94 5.36
C LYS A 232 5.42 33.47 5.34
N ILE A 233 5.11 34.48 4.52
CA ILE A 233 3.75 35.00 4.36
C ILE A 233 2.87 33.97 3.63
N ALA A 234 3.34 33.38 2.54
CA ALA A 234 2.65 32.32 1.82
C ALA A 234 2.48 31.05 2.67
N ASP A 235 3.42 30.75 3.56
CA ASP A 235 3.38 29.66 4.53
C ASP A 235 2.31 29.95 5.58
N VAL A 236 2.23 31.19 6.09
CA VAL A 236 1.12 31.62 6.97
C VAL A 236 -0.21 31.50 6.23
N VAL A 237 -0.29 31.87 4.96
CA VAL A 237 -1.49 31.71 4.14
C VAL A 237 -1.82 30.23 3.92
N VAL A 238 -0.85 29.37 3.61
CA VAL A 238 -1.05 27.92 3.44
C VAL A 238 -1.48 27.27 4.75
N VAL A 239 -0.86 27.64 5.88
CA VAL A 239 -1.29 27.19 7.21
C VAL A 239 -2.69 27.67 7.51
N ALA A 240 -3.00 28.94 7.24
CA ALA A 240 -4.34 29.48 7.45
C ALA A 240 -5.38 28.77 6.57
N VAL A 241 -5.06 28.47 5.31
CA VAL A 241 -5.93 27.71 4.39
C VAL A 241 -6.10 26.27 4.86
N LEU A 242 -5.04 25.59 5.30
CA LEU A 242 -5.13 24.23 5.83
C LEU A 242 -5.91 24.18 7.15
N VAL A 243 -5.67 25.13 8.06
CA VAL A 243 -6.42 25.27 9.31
C VAL A 243 -7.88 25.62 9.03
N ALA A 244 -8.15 26.49 8.07
CA ALA A 244 -9.50 26.83 7.64
C ALA A 244 -10.20 25.62 6.99
N ALA A 245 -9.50 24.83 6.17
CA ALA A 245 -10.05 23.62 5.57
C ALA A 245 -10.35 22.54 6.63
N ILE A 246 -9.44 22.31 7.58
CA ILE A 246 -9.66 21.38 8.70
C ILE A 246 -10.79 21.89 9.59
N GLY A 247 -10.78 23.18 9.93
CA GLY A 247 -11.83 23.83 10.72
C GLY A 247 -13.19 23.76 10.03
N TRP A 248 -13.25 23.93 8.71
CA TRP A 248 -14.46 23.79 7.91
C TRP A 248 -14.99 22.35 7.90
N ILE A 249 -14.12 21.33 7.80
CA ILE A 249 -14.52 19.93 7.92
C ILE A 249 -15.07 19.63 9.32
N ILE A 250 -14.39 20.10 10.38
CA ILE A 250 -14.84 19.91 11.77
C ILE A 250 -16.18 20.62 11.99
N TYR A 251 -16.32 21.85 11.49
CA TYR A 251 -17.55 22.61 11.54
C TYR A 251 -18.68 21.87 10.82
N ARG A 252 -18.44 21.30 9.63
CA ARG A 252 -19.42 20.47 8.91
C ARG A 252 -19.81 19.22 9.68
N LEU A 253 -18.87 18.55 10.35
CA LEU A 253 -19.18 17.40 11.21
C LEU A 253 -20.05 17.80 12.41
N TYR A 254 -19.79 18.96 13.00
CA TYR A 254 -20.58 19.52 14.09
C TYR A 254 -21.99 19.93 13.64
N ASP A 255 -22.07 20.73 12.58
CA ASP A 255 -23.32 21.24 11.99
C ASP A 255 -24.22 20.12 11.47
N SER A 256 -23.64 19.06 10.90
CA SER A 256 -24.40 17.88 10.47
C SER A 256 -24.79 16.94 11.62
N GLY A 257 -24.54 17.32 12.88
CA GLY A 257 -24.95 16.57 14.08
C GLY A 257 -24.20 15.25 14.29
N GLN A 258 -23.01 15.05 13.69
CA GLN A 258 -22.33 13.75 13.76
C GLN A 258 -21.82 13.40 15.17
N PHE A 259 -21.67 14.39 16.04
CA PHE A 259 -21.26 14.21 17.44
C PHE A 259 -22.44 14.04 18.41
N GLU A 260 -23.68 14.01 17.91
CA GLU A 260 -24.86 13.75 18.74
C GLU A 260 -24.81 12.33 19.33
N LEU A 261 -25.04 12.19 20.64
CA LEU A 261 -24.97 10.91 21.37
C LEU A 261 -25.83 9.81 20.71
N ARG A 262 -27.01 10.18 20.20
CA ARG A 262 -27.94 9.27 19.51
C ARG A 262 -27.30 8.55 18.31
N ARG A 263 -26.37 9.21 17.60
CA ARG A 263 -25.67 8.61 16.46
C ARG A 263 -24.54 7.66 16.88
N TRP A 264 -24.13 7.71 18.14
CA TRP A 264 -23.11 6.83 18.71
C TRP A 264 -23.71 5.67 19.51
N GLU A 265 -25.00 5.76 19.85
CA GLU A 265 -25.77 4.70 20.52
C GLU A 265 -25.71 3.36 19.78
N GLN A 266 -25.58 3.38 18.44
CA GLN A 266 -25.42 2.16 17.64
C GLN A 266 -24.25 1.26 18.11
N PHE A 267 -23.19 1.83 18.69
CA PHE A 267 -22.04 1.07 19.15
C PHE A 267 -22.25 0.43 20.54
N GLN A 268 -23.34 0.76 21.22
CA GLN A 268 -23.74 0.10 22.47
C GLN A 268 -24.39 -1.27 22.20
N TYR A 269 -24.93 -1.48 21.00
CA TYR A 269 -25.53 -2.77 20.64
C TYR A 269 -24.45 -3.85 20.46
N VAL A 270 -24.59 -4.94 21.22
CA VAL A 270 -23.68 -6.09 21.22
C VAL A 270 -23.52 -6.70 19.82
N ALA A 271 -24.60 -6.75 19.04
CA ALA A 271 -24.55 -7.25 17.66
C ALA A 271 -23.63 -6.42 16.74
N ILE A 272 -23.59 -5.10 16.94
CA ILE A 272 -22.72 -4.19 16.17
C ILE A 272 -21.27 -4.36 16.59
N GLN A 273 -21.02 -4.49 17.89
CA GLN A 273 -19.69 -4.79 18.42
C GLN A 273 -19.15 -6.11 17.88
N HIS A 274 -19.97 -7.17 17.85
CA HIS A 274 -19.59 -8.46 17.27
C HIS A 274 -19.28 -8.35 15.78
N GLN A 275 -20.09 -7.64 14.99
CA GLN A 275 -19.81 -7.44 13.56
C GLN A 275 -18.48 -6.71 13.33
N LEU A 276 -18.19 -5.66 14.09
CA LEU A 276 -16.92 -4.93 14.00
C LEU A 276 -15.72 -5.81 14.42
N LEU A 277 -15.86 -6.58 15.50
CA LEU A 277 -14.83 -7.51 15.95
C LEU A 277 -14.59 -8.64 14.96
N GLU A 278 -15.65 -9.18 14.34
CA GLU A 278 -15.56 -10.20 13.30
C GLU A 278 -14.88 -9.66 12.05
N GLY A 279 -15.25 -8.44 11.61
CA GLY A 279 -14.58 -7.76 10.50
C GLY A 279 -13.09 -7.56 10.78
N LEU A 280 -12.74 -7.07 11.97
CA LEU A 280 -11.35 -6.91 12.41
C LEU A 280 -10.61 -8.25 12.45
N TRP A 281 -11.24 -9.29 13.00
CA TRP A 281 -10.68 -10.64 13.04
C TRP A 281 -10.44 -11.18 11.63
N ASN A 282 -11.37 -10.99 10.70
CA ASN A 282 -11.22 -11.41 9.31
C ASN A 282 -10.10 -10.64 8.60
N THR A 283 -9.94 -9.34 8.87
CA THR A 283 -8.78 -8.56 8.40
C THR A 283 -7.46 -9.18 8.89
N LEU A 284 -7.35 -9.42 10.20
CA LEU A 284 -6.15 -9.99 10.82
C LEU A 284 -5.88 -11.43 10.39
N ARG A 285 -6.93 -12.24 10.23
CA ARG A 285 -6.85 -13.62 9.75
C ARG A 285 -6.31 -13.70 8.34
N ALA A 286 -6.86 -12.90 7.41
CA ALA A 286 -6.36 -12.83 6.04
C ALA A 286 -4.91 -12.33 6.01
N ALA A 287 -4.59 -11.26 6.76
CA ALA A 287 -3.24 -10.71 6.84
C ALA A 287 -2.24 -11.74 7.39
N GLY A 288 -2.57 -12.43 8.47
CA GLY A 288 -1.71 -13.41 9.12
C GLY A 288 -1.41 -14.62 8.22
N ILE A 289 -2.45 -15.21 7.62
CA ILE A 289 -2.28 -16.35 6.70
C ILE A 289 -1.46 -15.92 5.48
N ALA A 290 -1.83 -14.81 4.83
CA ALA A 290 -1.10 -14.32 3.67
C ALA A 290 0.33 -13.91 3.99
N ALA A 291 0.62 -13.37 5.18
CA ALA A 291 1.97 -13.04 5.62
C ALA A 291 2.86 -14.28 5.72
N VAL A 292 2.38 -15.35 6.35
CA VAL A 292 3.11 -16.61 6.46
C VAL A 292 3.36 -17.20 5.07
N LEU A 293 2.32 -17.29 4.24
CA LEU A 293 2.45 -17.83 2.89
C LEU A 293 3.35 -16.97 2.00
N ALA A 294 3.29 -15.64 2.11
CA ALA A 294 4.15 -14.72 1.36
C ALA A 294 5.62 -14.86 1.77
N ILE A 295 5.93 -15.03 3.06
CA ILE A 295 7.30 -15.29 3.52
C ILE A 295 7.81 -16.62 2.99
N VAL A 296 7.00 -17.67 3.05
CA VAL A 296 7.36 -19.00 2.51
C VAL A 296 7.60 -18.91 1.00
N PHE A 297 6.64 -18.35 0.26
CA PHE A 297 6.76 -18.13 -1.20
C PHE A 297 8.03 -17.32 -1.52
N GLY A 298 8.22 -16.19 -0.84
CA GLY A 298 9.37 -15.32 -1.05
C GLY A 298 10.69 -16.04 -0.80
N THR A 299 10.79 -16.84 0.26
CA THR A 299 12.02 -17.56 0.63
C THR A 299 12.35 -18.63 -0.40
N VAL A 300 11.35 -19.38 -0.84
CA VAL A 300 11.49 -20.41 -1.87
C VAL A 300 11.95 -19.80 -3.20
N PHE A 301 11.27 -18.76 -3.68
CA PHE A 301 11.58 -18.14 -4.97
C PHE A 301 12.88 -17.32 -4.93
N ALA A 302 13.24 -16.69 -3.81
CA ALA A 302 14.54 -16.05 -3.64
C ALA A 302 15.69 -17.07 -3.74
N SER A 303 15.54 -18.22 -3.07
CA SER A 303 16.52 -19.31 -3.11
C SER A 303 16.65 -19.88 -4.53
N ALA A 304 15.53 -20.10 -5.22
CA ALA A 304 15.51 -20.56 -6.60
C ALA A 304 16.19 -19.57 -7.56
N ARG A 305 16.01 -18.25 -7.36
CA ARG A 305 16.64 -17.21 -8.18
C ARG A 305 18.15 -17.05 -7.94
N ILE A 306 18.67 -17.50 -6.80
CA ILE A 306 20.12 -17.49 -6.50
C ILE A 306 20.80 -18.76 -7.01
N SER A 307 20.04 -19.77 -7.43
CA SER A 307 20.58 -21.02 -7.97
C SER A 307 21.57 -20.77 -9.12
N ASP A 308 22.68 -21.51 -9.10
CA ASP A 308 23.68 -21.52 -10.17
C ASP A 308 23.08 -22.08 -11.48
N HIS A 309 22.01 -22.86 -11.39
CA HIS A 309 21.36 -23.53 -12.51
C HIS A 309 20.31 -22.62 -13.18
N ALA A 310 20.55 -22.29 -14.46
CA ALA A 310 19.67 -21.42 -15.24
C ALA A 310 18.22 -21.95 -15.35
N TRP A 311 18.03 -23.26 -15.43
CA TRP A 311 16.71 -23.89 -15.56
C TRP A 311 15.84 -23.76 -14.29
N VAL A 312 16.43 -23.48 -13.13
CA VAL A 312 15.69 -23.13 -11.90
C VAL A 312 15.54 -21.62 -11.78
N ARG A 313 16.64 -20.90 -12.03
CA ARG A 313 16.73 -19.45 -11.86
C ARG A 313 15.79 -18.68 -12.79
N VAL A 314 15.73 -19.05 -14.07
CA VAL A 314 14.97 -18.32 -15.08
C VAL A 314 13.45 -18.48 -14.87
N PRO A 315 12.88 -19.68 -14.69
CA PRO A 315 11.46 -19.80 -14.37
C PRO A 315 11.08 -19.08 -13.08
N ALA A 316 11.91 -19.16 -12.04
CA ALA A 316 11.67 -18.44 -10.79
C ALA A 316 11.71 -16.91 -10.97
N MET A 317 12.57 -16.39 -11.85
CA MET A 317 12.60 -14.99 -12.22
C MET A 317 11.30 -14.57 -12.91
N VAL A 318 10.85 -15.35 -13.91
CA VAL A 318 9.60 -15.08 -14.65
C VAL A 318 8.41 -15.03 -13.67
N VAL A 319 8.25 -16.04 -12.82
CA VAL A 319 7.15 -16.09 -11.84
C VAL A 319 7.12 -14.86 -10.93
N VAL A 320 8.27 -14.50 -10.35
CA VAL A 320 8.38 -13.35 -9.44
C VAL A 320 8.12 -12.04 -10.18
N GLU A 321 8.64 -11.88 -11.40
CA GLU A 321 8.45 -10.65 -12.18
C GLU A 321 7.00 -10.49 -12.65
N THR A 322 6.35 -11.58 -13.07
CA THR A 322 4.94 -11.57 -13.47
C THR A 322 4.04 -11.13 -12.31
N PHE A 323 4.10 -11.80 -11.16
CA PHE A 323 3.23 -11.45 -10.04
C PHE A 323 3.55 -10.09 -9.41
N ARG A 324 4.79 -9.63 -9.50
CA ARG A 324 5.15 -8.27 -9.09
C ARG A 324 4.63 -7.22 -10.08
N ALA A 325 4.48 -7.54 -11.37
CA ALA A 325 3.99 -6.62 -12.38
C ALA A 325 2.47 -6.42 -12.31
N VAL A 326 1.71 -7.49 -12.04
CA VAL A 326 0.25 -7.44 -11.99
C VAL A 326 -0.23 -6.65 -10.75
N PRO A 327 -1.20 -5.73 -10.89
CA PRO A 327 -1.83 -5.07 -9.74
C PRO A 327 -2.51 -6.11 -8.83
N MET A 328 -2.34 -5.96 -7.52
CA MET A 328 -2.85 -6.95 -6.56
C MET A 328 -4.37 -7.16 -6.65
N LEU A 329 -5.14 -6.09 -6.82
CA LEU A 329 -6.59 -6.19 -6.96
C LEU A 329 -7.00 -7.06 -8.16
N ILE A 330 -6.26 -6.99 -9.27
CA ILE A 330 -6.49 -7.83 -10.45
C ILE A 330 -6.19 -9.30 -10.13
N LEU A 331 -5.16 -9.60 -9.33
CA LEU A 331 -4.91 -10.97 -8.86
C LEU A 331 -6.07 -11.49 -7.99
N MET A 332 -6.60 -10.66 -7.09
CA MET A 332 -7.76 -11.03 -6.28
C MET A 332 -8.98 -11.33 -7.16
N PHE A 333 -9.28 -10.46 -8.14
CA PHE A 333 -10.36 -10.68 -9.10
C PHE A 333 -10.15 -11.95 -9.92
N PHE A 334 -8.92 -12.24 -10.35
CA PHE A 334 -8.60 -13.45 -11.09
C PHE A 334 -8.96 -14.70 -10.29
N PHE A 335 -8.56 -14.78 -9.01
CA PHE A 335 -8.92 -15.94 -8.18
C PHE A 335 -10.41 -15.99 -7.83
N TYR A 336 -11.03 -14.85 -7.55
CA TYR A 336 -12.44 -14.78 -7.19
C TYR A 336 -13.35 -15.18 -8.35
N TYR A 337 -13.27 -14.47 -9.48
CA TYR A 337 -14.09 -14.76 -10.65
C TYR A 337 -13.67 -16.03 -11.38
N GLY A 338 -12.37 -16.36 -11.38
CA GLY A 338 -11.90 -17.65 -11.90
C GLY A 338 -12.47 -18.82 -11.10
N SER A 339 -12.53 -18.71 -9.78
CA SER A 339 -13.18 -19.73 -8.95
C SER A 339 -14.67 -19.87 -9.25
N LEU A 340 -15.38 -18.76 -9.50
CA LEU A 340 -16.81 -18.81 -9.82
C LEU A 340 -17.06 -19.41 -11.21
N GLN A 341 -16.22 -19.06 -12.19
CA GLN A 341 -16.36 -19.52 -13.57
C GLN A 341 -16.03 -21.01 -13.75
N TYR A 342 -15.05 -21.50 -13.00
CA TYR A 342 -14.55 -22.88 -13.10
C TYR A 342 -14.97 -23.77 -11.92
N ASP A 343 -15.86 -23.28 -11.05
CA ASP A 343 -16.36 -23.98 -9.85
C ASP A 343 -15.25 -24.56 -8.95
N LEU A 344 -14.21 -23.77 -8.70
CA LEU A 344 -13.05 -24.19 -7.90
C LEU A 344 -13.35 -24.23 -6.39
N GLY A 345 -14.52 -23.74 -5.95
CA GLY A 345 -14.92 -23.70 -4.54
C GLY A 345 -14.08 -22.77 -3.65
N LEU A 346 -13.30 -21.83 -4.21
CA LEU A 346 -12.52 -20.87 -3.43
C LEU A 346 -13.43 -19.80 -2.82
N SER A 347 -13.46 -19.75 -1.49
CA SER A 347 -14.11 -18.64 -0.77
C SER A 347 -13.43 -17.29 -1.08
N PRO A 348 -14.13 -16.14 -0.91
CA PRO A 348 -13.53 -14.81 -1.07
C PRO A 348 -12.26 -14.60 -0.24
N MET A 349 -12.19 -15.21 0.96
CA MET A 349 -11.00 -15.18 1.81
C MET A 349 -9.76 -15.73 1.09
N TRP A 350 -9.90 -16.87 0.41
CA TRP A 350 -8.80 -17.51 -0.29
C TRP A 350 -8.38 -16.73 -1.54
N ALA A 351 -9.31 -16.08 -2.23
CA ALA A 351 -8.97 -15.17 -3.33
C ALA A 351 -8.12 -13.98 -2.83
N VAL A 352 -8.47 -13.39 -1.68
CA VAL A 352 -7.66 -12.36 -1.02
C VAL A 352 -6.28 -12.90 -0.62
N VAL A 353 -6.25 -14.04 0.08
CA VAL A 353 -5.00 -14.64 0.58
C VAL A 353 -4.05 -15.00 -0.55
N LEU A 354 -4.54 -15.61 -1.63
CA LEU A 354 -3.72 -15.99 -2.79
C LEU A 354 -3.20 -14.76 -3.53
N GLY A 355 -4.04 -13.75 -3.76
CA GLY A 355 -3.62 -12.48 -4.37
C GLY A 355 -2.54 -11.77 -3.55
N LEU A 356 -2.74 -11.67 -2.23
CA LEU A 356 -1.75 -11.10 -1.31
C LEU A 356 -0.46 -11.92 -1.29
N THR A 357 -0.56 -13.24 -1.25
CA THR A 357 0.59 -14.16 -1.18
C THR A 357 1.48 -14.03 -2.42
N LEU A 358 0.89 -14.07 -3.61
CA LEU A 358 1.67 -14.05 -4.86
C LEU A 358 2.33 -12.69 -5.07
N TYR A 359 1.60 -11.60 -4.85
CA TYR A 359 2.16 -10.25 -4.97
C TYR A 359 3.23 -9.98 -3.90
N ASN A 360 2.87 -10.07 -2.62
CA ASN A 360 3.78 -9.75 -1.53
C ASN A 360 4.93 -10.77 -1.43
N GLY A 361 4.67 -12.05 -1.72
CA GLY A 361 5.70 -13.07 -1.77
C GLY A 361 6.72 -12.80 -2.88
N SER A 362 6.29 -12.30 -4.04
CA SER A 362 7.19 -11.89 -5.12
C SER A 362 8.02 -10.66 -4.75
N VAL A 363 7.42 -9.69 -4.05
CA VAL A 363 8.18 -8.54 -3.50
C VAL A 363 9.17 -9.01 -2.43
N LEU A 364 8.77 -9.89 -1.52
CA LEU A 364 9.65 -10.49 -0.52
C LEU A 364 10.77 -11.31 -1.15
N ALA A 365 10.52 -12.02 -2.24
CA ALA A 365 11.56 -12.76 -2.97
C ALA A 365 12.67 -11.81 -3.45
N GLU A 366 12.31 -10.61 -3.91
CA GLU A 366 13.27 -9.57 -4.29
C GLU A 366 14.03 -9.01 -3.08
N VAL A 367 13.33 -8.74 -1.98
CA VAL A 367 13.95 -8.30 -0.72
C VAL A 367 14.97 -9.33 -0.23
N PHE A 368 14.59 -10.61 -0.23
CA PHE A 368 15.47 -11.70 0.20
C PHE A 368 16.69 -11.85 -0.69
N ARG A 369 16.50 -11.79 -2.01
CA ARG A 369 17.60 -11.82 -2.98
C ARG A 369 18.53 -10.62 -2.79
N ALA A 370 17.98 -9.41 -2.71
CA ALA A 370 18.75 -8.17 -2.57
C ALA A 370 19.55 -8.15 -1.27
N GLY A 371 18.97 -8.61 -0.15
CA GLY A 371 19.67 -8.60 1.13
C GLY A 371 20.79 -9.63 1.24
N LEU A 372 20.69 -10.78 0.57
CA LEU A 372 21.80 -11.73 0.45
C LEU A 372 22.96 -11.14 -0.38
N VAL A 373 22.65 -10.45 -1.47
CA VAL A 373 23.64 -9.77 -2.33
C VAL A 373 24.25 -8.53 -1.66
N ALA A 374 23.53 -7.90 -0.72
CA ALA A 374 24.00 -6.71 0.00
C ALA A 374 25.13 -6.97 1.00
N VAL A 375 25.38 -8.24 1.38
CA VAL A 375 26.49 -8.59 2.28
C VAL A 375 27.82 -8.45 1.51
N PRO A 376 28.82 -7.71 2.04
CA PRO A 376 30.09 -7.50 1.34
C PRO A 376 30.77 -8.81 0.94
N VAL A 377 31.19 -8.90 -0.32
CA VAL A 377 31.82 -10.12 -0.88
C VAL A 377 33.10 -10.53 -0.13
N GLY A 378 33.83 -9.57 0.45
CA GLY A 378 35.00 -9.84 1.28
C GLY A 378 34.72 -10.70 2.52
N GLN A 379 33.49 -10.69 3.06
CA GLN A 379 33.10 -11.60 4.16
C GLN A 379 33.08 -13.05 3.70
N ARG A 380 32.62 -13.29 2.48
CA ARG A 380 32.58 -14.62 1.86
C ARG A 380 34.00 -15.08 1.50
N GLU A 381 34.83 -14.18 0.96
CA GLU A 381 36.22 -14.47 0.60
C GLU A 381 37.10 -14.76 1.81
N ALA A 382 36.98 -13.96 2.88
CA ALA A 382 37.68 -14.21 4.14
C ALA A 382 37.28 -15.57 4.75
N ALA A 383 36.00 -15.92 4.70
CA ALA A 383 35.51 -17.22 5.18
C ALA A 383 36.10 -18.39 4.39
N TYR A 384 36.18 -18.26 3.05
CA TYR A 384 36.83 -19.27 2.22
C TYR A 384 38.33 -19.37 2.50
N ALA A 385 39.01 -18.25 2.77
CA ALA A 385 40.44 -18.22 3.09
C ALA A 385 40.78 -18.96 4.40
N ILE A 386 39.85 -18.98 5.37
CA ILE A 386 39.99 -19.75 6.62
C ILE A 386 39.37 -21.16 6.54
N GLY A 387 39.07 -21.66 5.32
CA GLY A 387 38.68 -23.05 5.08
C GLY A 387 37.18 -23.37 5.24
N PHE A 388 36.29 -22.38 5.33
CA PHE A 388 34.85 -22.66 5.41
C PHE A 388 34.32 -23.23 4.10
N ARG A 389 33.47 -24.26 4.17
CA ARG A 389 32.72 -24.80 3.02
C ARG A 389 31.57 -23.85 2.65
N LYS A 390 31.12 -23.84 1.37
CA LYS A 390 30.01 -22.99 0.87
C LYS A 390 28.79 -22.95 1.80
N ASN A 391 28.37 -24.10 2.33
CA ASN A 391 27.22 -24.17 3.24
C ASN A 391 27.50 -23.53 4.61
N GLN A 392 28.72 -23.64 5.14
CA GLN A 392 29.13 -22.97 6.38
C GLN A 392 29.20 -21.46 6.19
N VAL A 393 29.75 -20.99 5.06
CA VAL A 393 29.79 -19.56 4.74
C VAL A 393 28.38 -18.98 4.67
N VAL A 394 27.46 -19.65 3.96
CA VAL A 394 26.08 -19.18 3.84
C VAL A 394 25.37 -19.18 5.18
N ARG A 395 25.36 -20.29 5.93
CA ARG A 395 24.55 -20.42 7.16
C ARG A 395 25.11 -19.63 8.33
N THR A 396 26.43 -19.58 8.48
CA THR A 396 27.07 -19.04 9.67
C THR A 396 27.41 -17.55 9.52
N ILE A 397 27.69 -17.09 8.29
CA ILE A 397 28.19 -15.73 8.06
C ILE A 397 27.19 -14.90 7.26
N LEU A 398 26.81 -15.35 6.06
CA LEU A 398 26.00 -14.53 5.15
C LEU A 398 24.55 -14.41 5.60
N LEU A 399 23.90 -15.52 5.94
CA LEU A 399 22.47 -15.55 6.27
C LEU A 399 22.13 -14.72 7.52
N PRO A 400 22.86 -14.81 8.65
CA PRO A 400 22.57 -13.99 9.83
C PRO A 400 22.73 -12.49 9.56
N GLN A 401 23.71 -12.12 8.73
CA GLN A 401 23.93 -10.73 8.33
C GLN A 401 22.84 -10.24 7.37
N ALA A 402 22.52 -11.04 6.35
CA ALA A 402 21.47 -10.74 5.38
C ALA A 402 20.11 -10.59 6.07
N VAL A 403 19.75 -11.46 7.02
CA VAL A 403 18.47 -11.35 7.73
C VAL A 403 18.36 -9.99 8.44
N ARG A 404 19.44 -9.52 9.07
CA ARG A 404 19.47 -8.21 9.73
C ARG A 404 19.32 -7.04 8.75
N THR A 405 19.87 -7.13 7.55
CA THR A 405 19.73 -6.09 6.52
C THR A 405 18.34 -6.10 5.87
N MET A 406 17.69 -7.26 5.79
CA MET A 406 16.38 -7.45 5.17
C MET A 406 15.21 -7.13 6.11
N LEU A 407 15.36 -7.36 7.42
CA LEU A 407 14.31 -7.18 8.42
C LEU A 407 13.48 -5.89 8.27
N PRO A 408 14.07 -4.69 8.08
CA PRO A 408 13.28 -3.46 7.93
C PRO A 408 12.36 -3.49 6.70
N ALA A 409 12.85 -4.01 5.57
CA ALA A 409 12.08 -4.14 4.35
C ALA A 409 10.99 -5.22 4.48
N ILE A 410 11.30 -6.35 5.12
CA ILE A 410 10.32 -7.41 5.40
C ILE A 410 9.16 -6.86 6.23
N ILE A 411 9.46 -6.18 7.34
CA ILE A 411 8.42 -5.64 8.21
C ILE A 411 7.60 -4.57 7.48
N SER A 412 8.26 -3.68 6.73
CA SER A 412 7.57 -2.69 5.90
C SER A 412 6.61 -3.35 4.91
N GLN A 413 7.02 -4.47 4.30
CA GLN A 413 6.17 -5.23 3.40
C GLN A 413 4.98 -5.89 4.10
N LEU A 414 5.16 -6.39 5.33
CA LEU A 414 4.05 -6.93 6.12
C LEU A 414 3.03 -5.86 6.52
N VAL A 415 3.49 -4.62 6.75
CA VAL A 415 2.59 -3.47 6.98
C VAL A 415 1.79 -3.13 5.74
N ILE A 416 2.40 -3.20 4.55
CA ILE A 416 1.70 -3.00 3.27
C ILE A 416 0.67 -4.11 3.06
N LEU A 417 1.07 -5.37 3.26
CA LEU A 417 0.18 -6.54 3.16
C LEU A 417 -1.07 -6.40 4.03
N LEU A 418 -0.91 -5.96 5.29
CA LEU A 418 -2.05 -5.72 6.19
C LEU A 418 -2.95 -4.57 5.75
N LYS A 419 -2.42 -3.53 5.09
CA LYS A 419 -3.25 -2.46 4.52
C LYS A 419 -4.02 -2.99 3.31
N ASP A 420 -3.39 -3.84 2.52
CA ASP A 420 -3.95 -4.34 1.27
C ASP A 420 -5.01 -5.42 1.46
N THR A 421 -5.17 -6.01 2.66
CA THR A 421 -6.34 -6.86 2.96
C THR A 421 -7.66 -6.10 2.78
N SER A 422 -7.67 -4.78 2.96
CA SER A 422 -8.85 -3.95 2.72
C SER A 422 -9.33 -3.95 1.27
N LEU A 423 -8.48 -4.35 0.30
CA LEU A 423 -8.92 -4.57 -1.08
C LEU A 423 -9.93 -5.71 -1.19
N GLY A 424 -9.94 -6.64 -0.24
CA GLY A 424 -10.88 -7.75 -0.21
C GLY A 424 -12.35 -7.31 -0.15
N PHE A 425 -12.63 -6.13 0.42
CA PHE A 425 -13.97 -5.55 0.43
C PHE A 425 -14.59 -5.46 -0.97
N ILE A 426 -13.76 -5.17 -1.99
CA ILE A 426 -14.20 -5.02 -3.39
C ILE A 426 -14.73 -6.36 -3.95
N ILE A 427 -14.15 -7.48 -3.52
CA ILE A 427 -14.58 -8.84 -3.91
C ILE A 427 -15.45 -9.51 -2.84
N THR A 428 -16.18 -8.71 -2.05
CA THR A 428 -17.15 -9.20 -1.05
C THR A 428 -16.55 -10.02 0.09
N TYR A 429 -15.25 -9.89 0.36
CA TYR A 429 -14.67 -10.45 1.57
C TYR A 429 -15.09 -9.61 2.78
N ASN A 430 -15.69 -10.25 3.79
CA ASN A 430 -16.23 -9.64 5.00
C ASN A 430 -15.12 -9.19 5.99
N GLU A 431 -14.21 -8.34 5.53
CA GLU A 431 -13.24 -7.66 6.38
C GLU A 431 -13.82 -6.38 6.97
N LEU A 432 -13.06 -5.71 7.84
CA LEU A 432 -13.52 -4.57 8.63
C LEU A 432 -14.14 -3.43 7.79
N LEU A 433 -13.56 -3.08 6.64
CA LEU A 433 -14.09 -2.02 5.78
C LEU A 433 -15.41 -2.45 5.09
N TYR A 434 -15.53 -3.72 4.70
CA TYR A 434 -16.77 -4.29 4.18
C TYR A 434 -17.90 -4.21 5.21
N VAL A 435 -17.63 -4.60 6.45
CA VAL A 435 -18.60 -4.49 7.56
C VAL A 435 -19.04 -3.04 7.71
N GLY A 436 -18.11 -2.08 7.64
CA GLY A 436 -18.43 -0.65 7.64
C GLY A 436 -19.39 -0.20 6.55
N ARG A 437 -19.10 -0.61 5.31
CA ARG A 437 -19.98 -0.31 4.18
C ARG A 437 -21.35 -0.95 4.37
N GLN A 438 -21.39 -2.21 4.80
CA GLN A 438 -22.64 -2.95 4.98
C GLN A 438 -23.52 -2.30 6.05
N MET A 439 -22.93 -1.93 7.20
CA MET A 439 -23.63 -1.21 8.26
C MET A 439 -24.11 0.15 7.78
N GLY A 440 -23.25 0.91 7.09
CA GLY A 440 -23.62 2.21 6.54
C GLY A 440 -24.73 2.12 5.48
N ALA A 441 -24.75 1.07 4.66
CA ALA A 441 -25.75 0.89 3.60
C ALA A 441 -27.17 0.65 4.13
N ARG A 442 -27.36 0.31 5.41
CA ARG A 442 -28.68 0.09 6.05
C ARG A 442 -29.36 1.40 6.48
N GLN A 443 -29.28 2.45 5.66
CA GLN A 443 -29.77 3.80 5.98
C GLN A 443 -31.28 3.86 6.25
N GLU A 444 -32.04 2.96 5.64
CA GLU A 444 -33.49 2.83 5.84
C GLU A 444 -33.87 2.55 7.30
N PHE A 445 -32.93 2.07 8.12
CA PHE A 445 -33.12 1.81 9.55
C PHE A 445 -32.49 2.89 10.46
N GLY A 446 -32.04 4.02 9.90
CA GLY A 446 -31.48 5.15 10.67
C GLY A 446 -30.04 4.95 11.18
N PHE A 447 -29.28 3.99 10.63
CA PHE A 447 -27.89 3.78 11.04
C PHE A 447 -26.97 4.92 10.58
N PRO A 448 -26.21 5.55 11.49
CA PRO A 448 -25.39 6.70 11.17
C PRO A 448 -24.10 6.28 10.44
N TYR A 449 -24.00 6.72 9.19
CA TYR A 449 -22.94 6.35 8.25
C TYR A 449 -21.56 6.85 8.68
N ILE A 450 -21.46 8.13 9.01
CA ILE A 450 -20.19 8.82 9.28
C ILE A 450 -19.54 8.32 10.58
N PRO A 451 -20.24 8.18 11.72
CA PRO A 451 -19.66 7.59 12.93
C PRO A 451 -19.10 6.18 12.69
N THR A 452 -19.76 5.36 11.87
CA THR A 452 -19.28 4.01 11.51
C THR A 452 -17.92 4.07 10.80
N TYR A 453 -17.80 4.90 9.77
CA TYR A 453 -16.53 5.10 9.07
C TYR A 453 -15.47 5.78 9.92
N MET A 454 -15.84 6.65 10.87
CA MET A 454 -14.91 7.23 11.84
C MET A 454 -14.32 6.17 12.75
N VAL A 455 -15.15 5.29 13.33
CA VAL A 455 -14.68 4.17 14.18
C VAL A 455 -13.77 3.26 13.38
N ILE A 456 -14.18 2.88 12.16
CA ILE A 456 -13.35 2.02 11.29
C ILE A 456 -12.03 2.68 10.92
N ALA A 457 -12.05 3.99 10.62
CA ALA A 457 -10.83 4.73 10.33
C ALA A 457 -9.90 4.78 11.54
N VAL A 458 -10.42 5.02 12.74
CA VAL A 458 -9.63 5.01 13.98
C VAL A 458 -9.04 3.62 14.21
N VAL A 459 -9.81 2.54 14.04
CA VAL A 459 -9.33 1.16 14.19
C VAL A 459 -8.25 0.84 13.15
N TYR A 460 -8.47 1.17 11.87
CA TYR A 460 -7.49 0.90 10.81
C TYR A 460 -6.20 1.72 10.98
N ILE A 461 -6.32 3.02 11.26
CA ILE A 461 -5.17 3.91 11.50
C ILE A 461 -4.43 3.47 12.77
N GLY A 462 -5.15 3.10 13.83
CA GLY A 462 -4.59 2.58 15.06
C GLY A 462 -3.82 1.28 14.84
N LEU A 463 -4.41 0.33 14.11
CA LEU A 463 -3.80 -0.96 13.78
C LEU A 463 -2.54 -0.79 12.91
N CYS A 464 -2.66 -0.04 11.81
CA CYS A 464 -1.55 0.20 10.88
C CYS A 464 -0.46 1.06 11.52
N GLY A 465 -0.85 2.06 12.32
CA GLY A 465 0.05 2.93 13.07
C GLY A 465 0.82 2.15 14.13
N LEU A 466 0.14 1.30 14.91
CA LEU A 466 0.78 0.42 15.88
C LEU A 466 1.80 -0.51 15.22
N LEU A 467 1.43 -1.15 14.11
CA LEU A 467 2.33 -2.02 13.37
C LEU A 467 3.54 -1.25 12.81
N THR A 468 3.34 -0.03 12.31
CA THR A 468 4.41 0.87 11.84
C THR A 468 5.34 1.28 12.99
N LEU A 469 4.79 1.58 14.17
CA LEU A 469 5.59 1.89 15.37
C LEU A 469 6.42 0.69 15.82
N LEU A 470 5.84 -0.50 15.84
CA LEU A 470 6.55 -1.75 16.13
C LEU A 470 7.67 -2.00 15.12
N ALA A 471 7.38 -1.80 13.83
CA ALA A 471 8.37 -1.90 12.76
C ALA A 471 9.56 -0.97 12.98
N ASN A 472 9.30 0.30 13.24
CA ASN A 472 10.33 1.31 13.45
C ASN A 472 11.16 1.03 14.70
N ARG A 473 10.55 0.54 15.80
CA ARG A 473 11.29 0.15 17.01
C ARG A 473 12.23 -1.02 16.75
N LEU A 474 11.79 -2.02 15.99
CA LEU A 474 12.64 -3.16 15.60
C LEU A 474 13.80 -2.71 14.68
N GLU A 475 13.55 -1.76 13.77
CA GLU A 475 14.57 -1.20 12.89
C GLU A 475 15.66 -0.42 13.65
N VAL A 476 15.27 0.46 14.58
CA VAL A 476 16.23 1.27 15.36
C VAL A 476 17.14 0.39 16.22
N ARG A 477 16.61 -0.72 16.77
CA ARG A 477 17.40 -1.68 17.54
C ARG A 477 18.46 -2.36 16.66
N SER A 478 18.11 -2.71 15.42
CA SER A 478 19.05 -3.31 14.45
C SER A 478 20.20 -2.34 14.09
N ARG A 479 19.88 -1.06 13.84
CA ARG A 479 20.88 -0.03 13.49
C ARG A 479 21.86 0.29 14.63
N ARG A 480 21.40 0.29 15.90
CA ARG A 480 22.27 0.54 17.07
C ARG A 480 23.31 -0.57 17.26
N ALA A 481 22.94 -1.84 17.07
CA ALA A 481 23.86 -2.97 17.19
C ALA A 481 25.04 -2.89 16.20
N VAL A 482 24.82 -2.35 15.00
CA VAL A 482 25.88 -2.14 13.99
C VAL A 482 26.83 -1.00 14.37
N LYS A 483 26.32 0.06 15.04
CA LYS A 483 27.13 1.20 15.45
C LYS A 483 28.09 0.85 16.59
N THR A 484 27.69 -0.01 17.51
CA THR A 484 28.54 -0.50 18.61
C THR A 484 29.67 -1.41 18.11
N ALA A 485 29.44 -2.20 17.05
CA ALA A 485 30.47 -3.02 16.43
C ALA A 485 31.51 -2.23 15.60
N ARG A 486 31.23 -0.96 15.29
CA ARG A 486 32.11 -0.02 14.57
C ARG A 486 32.81 0.98 15.48
N SER A 487 32.98 0.68 16.77
CA SER A 487 33.91 1.49 17.58
C SER A 487 35.27 1.43 16.88
N PRO A 488 35.89 2.57 16.52
CA PRO A 488 37.18 2.53 15.89
C PRO A 488 38.14 1.83 16.84
N LEU A 489 38.92 0.90 16.31
CA LEU A 489 40.29 0.75 16.77
C LEU A 489 40.93 2.13 16.52
N SER A 490 40.70 3.08 17.42
CA SER A 490 41.62 4.20 17.57
C SER A 490 42.92 3.54 17.95
N SER A 491 43.87 3.64 17.04
CA SER A 491 45.27 3.44 17.31
C SER A 491 45.66 4.32 18.50
N ASP A 492 45.56 3.77 19.71
CA ASP A 492 46.46 4.12 20.80
C ASP A 492 47.84 3.56 20.44
N ALA A 493 48.43 4.12 19.38
CA ALA A 493 49.87 4.19 19.27
C ALA A 493 50.26 5.36 20.18
N PRO A 494 51.02 5.13 21.27
CA PRO A 494 51.41 6.21 22.16
C PRO A 494 52.18 7.25 21.35
N ALA A 495 51.69 8.49 21.39
CA ALA A 495 52.38 9.63 20.80
C ALA A 495 53.84 9.62 21.27
N THR A 496 54.75 9.40 20.32
CA THR A 496 56.19 9.61 20.55
C THR A 496 56.35 11.05 20.99
N ARG A 497 56.62 11.23 22.29
CA ARG A 497 57.02 12.51 22.85
C ARG A 497 58.22 13.01 22.06
N ASP A 498 58.03 14.14 21.43
CA ASP A 498 59.06 14.94 20.81
C ASP A 498 60.07 15.34 21.90
N THR A 499 61.15 14.57 22.03
CA THR A 499 62.28 14.94 22.87
C THR A 499 63.08 15.98 22.10
N ALA A 500 62.96 17.23 22.53
CA ALA A 500 63.81 18.33 22.14
C ALA A 500 65.28 17.89 22.09
N ARG A 501 65.90 18.05 20.92
CA ARG A 501 67.35 17.94 20.74
C ARG A 501 67.95 19.34 20.99
N PRO A 502 68.85 19.53 21.96
CA PRO A 502 69.52 20.80 22.15
C PRO A 502 70.67 20.95 21.16
N ASP A 503 70.80 22.17 20.63
CA ASP A 503 72.01 22.79 20.07
C ASP A 503 72.81 22.03 19.00
N ASP A 504 72.68 22.49 17.75
CA ASP A 504 73.79 22.48 16.79
C ASP A 504 73.83 23.81 16.03
N LYS A 505 74.68 24.72 16.53
CA LYS A 505 75.13 25.91 15.82
C LYS A 505 76.09 25.47 14.72
N ILE A 506 75.75 25.73 13.46
CA ILE A 506 76.69 25.63 12.34
C ILE A 506 77.49 26.95 12.28
N PRO A 507 78.83 26.93 12.42
CA PRO A 507 79.65 28.10 12.12
C PRO A 507 79.81 28.22 10.60
N MET A 508 79.54 29.41 10.08
CA MET A 508 79.93 29.83 8.74
C MET A 508 81.46 29.92 8.67
N GLY A 509 82.06 29.10 7.80
CA GLY A 509 83.47 29.19 7.46
C GLY A 509 83.66 29.13 5.94
N LYS A 510 84.14 30.25 5.38
CA LYS A 510 85.07 30.31 4.24
C LYS A 510 86.03 31.47 4.52
N PRO A 511 87.30 31.43 4.07
CA PRO A 511 88.11 30.30 3.62
C PRO A 511 88.87 29.61 4.76
#